data_AF-A0A1C6WH46-F1
#
_entry.id   AF-A0A1C6WH46-F1
#
_cell.length_a   1.000
_cell.length_b   1.000
_cell.length_c   1.000
_cell.angle_alpha   90.00
_cell.angle_beta   90.00
_cell.angle_gamma   90.00
#
_symmetry.space_group_name_H-M   'P 1'
#
loop_
_entity.id
_entity.type
_entity.pdbx_description
1 polymer ?
#
loop_
_entity_poly.entity_id
_entity_poly.type
_entity_poly.pdbx_seq_one_letter_code
_entity_poly.pdbx_strand_id
1 'polypeptide(L)'
;NTVKDKCATNLNDFYTNHIKTNKCYNNKINDNDTTTYKDIIDKRKDLMDIKEISKFNSPFSILFYLYNAFHDEHVNCQQNLKLAKDFAQYFQEPNNDSNNIENSSYNKLLYTLSNDYNNLKNIFKNKCPDFQSLSKIEPKKNPIEDSEKSSGQILVEASEGTSSSSTLNTVIPVLSTFAIPVFLGVAYKVNNK
;
A
#
# COMPACT_ATOMS: atom_id res chain seq x y z
N ASN A 1 -23.78 -9.58 -24.75
CA ASN A 1 -24.53 -8.61 -23.91
C ASN A 1 -23.82 -8.42 -22.58
N THR A 2 -22.78 -7.59 -22.55
CA THR A 2 -22.12 -7.20 -21.30
C THR A 2 -22.89 -6.03 -20.70
N VAL A 3 -23.64 -6.31 -19.64
CA VAL A 3 -24.15 -5.24 -18.77
C VAL A 3 -22.91 -4.53 -18.23
N LYS A 4 -22.67 -3.29 -18.68
CA LYS A 4 -21.73 -2.40 -17.97
C LYS A 4 -22.32 -2.23 -16.58
N ASP A 5 -21.63 -2.73 -15.56
CA ASP A 5 -21.95 -2.38 -14.18
C ASP A 5 -21.94 -0.86 -14.06
N LYS A 6 -23.13 -0.30 -13.91
CA LYS A 6 -23.38 1.15 -13.97
C LYS A 6 -22.72 1.91 -12.80
N CYS A 7 -22.12 1.18 -11.85
CA CYS A 7 -21.45 1.72 -10.66
C CYS A 7 -19.93 1.52 -10.64
N ALA A 8 -19.31 0.97 -11.69
CA ALA A 8 -17.85 0.89 -11.77
C ALA A 8 -17.26 2.28 -12.05
N THR A 9 -16.81 2.97 -11.00
CA THR A 9 -16.14 4.28 -11.14
C THR A 9 -14.76 4.08 -11.74
N ASN A 10 -14.52 4.65 -12.91
CA ASN A 10 -13.18 4.76 -13.46
C ASN A 10 -12.37 5.81 -12.67
N LEU A 11 -11.31 5.36 -12.00
CA LEU A 11 -10.48 6.24 -11.17
C LEU A 11 -9.78 7.33 -11.99
N ASN A 12 -9.39 7.06 -13.24
CA ASN A 12 -8.81 8.06 -14.13
C ASN A 12 -9.84 9.15 -14.51
N ASP A 13 -11.09 8.76 -14.76
CA ASP A 13 -12.17 9.71 -15.07
C ASP A 13 -12.49 10.56 -13.83
N PHE A 14 -12.58 9.92 -12.65
CA PHE A 14 -12.78 10.63 -11.39
C PHE A 14 -11.66 11.64 -11.12
N TYR A 15 -10.40 11.21 -11.27
CA TYR A 15 -9.24 12.07 -11.11
C TYR A 15 -9.30 13.28 -12.06
N THR A 16 -9.59 13.02 -13.34
CA THR A 16 -9.62 14.07 -14.36
C THR A 16 -10.74 15.08 -14.10
N ASN A 17 -11.93 14.61 -13.70
CA ASN A 17 -13.11 15.46 -13.55
C ASN A 17 -13.19 16.17 -12.19
N HIS A 18 -12.60 15.60 -11.14
CA HIS A 18 -12.80 16.09 -9.76
C HIS A 18 -11.53 16.48 -9.00
N ILE A 19 -10.35 16.02 -9.43
CA ILE A 19 -9.08 16.29 -8.77
C ILE A 19 -8.26 17.29 -9.58
N LYS A 20 -7.98 16.97 -10.85
CA LYS A 20 -7.06 17.74 -11.71
C LYS A 20 -7.39 19.23 -11.79
N THR A 21 -8.66 19.57 -11.90
CA THR A 21 -9.15 20.95 -12.06
C THR A 21 -9.52 21.61 -10.74
N ASN A 22 -9.52 20.86 -9.63
CA ASN A 22 -10.02 21.34 -8.37
C ASN A 22 -8.93 22.11 -7.60
N LYS A 23 -9.20 23.39 -7.34
CA LYS A 23 -8.26 24.30 -6.65
C LYS A 23 -7.81 23.78 -5.29
N CYS A 24 -8.66 23.08 -4.54
CA CYS A 24 -8.30 22.53 -3.24
C CYS A 24 -7.14 21.52 -3.32
N TYR A 25 -7.04 20.76 -4.42
CA TYR A 25 -5.94 19.81 -4.63
C TYR A 25 -4.68 20.46 -5.22
N ASN A 26 -4.84 21.61 -5.88
CA ASN A 26 -3.76 22.36 -6.51
C ASN A 26 -3.15 23.43 -5.60
N ASN A 27 -3.75 23.68 -4.44
CA ASN A 27 -3.16 24.56 -3.44
C ASN A 27 -1.96 23.87 -2.78
N LYS A 28 -0.95 24.68 -2.43
CA LYS A 28 0.19 24.23 -1.63
C LYS A 28 -0.29 23.67 -0.31
N ILE A 29 0.32 22.58 0.13
CA ILE A 29 -0.01 21.96 1.42
C ILE A 29 0.52 22.83 2.56
N ASN A 30 1.74 23.37 2.41
CA ASN A 30 2.42 24.20 3.40
C ASN A 30 3.05 25.43 2.72
N ASP A 31 3.18 26.55 3.45
CA ASP A 31 3.70 27.81 2.91
C ASP A 31 5.17 27.71 2.45
N ASN A 32 5.95 26.84 3.10
CA ASN A 32 7.38 26.66 2.84
C ASN A 32 7.69 25.64 1.72
N ASP A 33 6.67 25.02 1.12
CA ASP A 33 6.84 24.01 0.06
C ASP A 33 5.99 24.37 -1.17
N THR A 34 6.36 23.81 -2.30
CA THR A 34 5.59 23.85 -3.55
C THR A 34 4.70 22.61 -3.73
N THR A 35 4.88 21.56 -2.92
CA THR A 35 4.09 20.33 -3.02
C THR A 35 2.60 20.57 -2.81
N THR A 36 1.80 20.08 -3.75
CA THR A 36 0.34 20.07 -3.69
C THR A 36 -0.18 18.64 -3.46
N TYR A 37 -1.44 18.50 -3.03
CA TYR A 37 -2.06 17.17 -2.96
C TYR A 37 -2.11 16.51 -4.33
N LYS A 38 -2.38 17.27 -5.39
CA LYS A 38 -2.36 16.76 -6.76
C LYS A 38 -1.00 16.15 -7.12
N ASP A 39 0.11 16.77 -6.74
CA ASP A 39 1.44 16.24 -7.06
C ASP A 39 1.71 14.91 -6.37
N ILE A 40 1.21 14.74 -5.14
CA ILE A 40 1.31 13.47 -4.41
C ILE A 40 0.50 12.38 -5.13
N ILE A 41 -0.72 12.73 -5.57
CA ILE A 41 -1.60 11.83 -6.30
C ILE A 41 -0.99 11.41 -7.64
N ASP A 42 -0.41 12.36 -8.38
CA ASP A 42 0.21 12.09 -9.69
C ASP A 42 1.35 11.09 -9.60
N LYS A 43 2.12 11.10 -8.50
CA LYS A 43 3.17 10.10 -8.22
C LYS A 43 2.66 8.69 -7.95
N ARG A 44 1.34 8.51 -7.79
CA ARG A 44 0.67 7.23 -7.50
C ARG A 44 -0.39 6.88 -8.55
N LYS A 45 -0.38 7.59 -9.68
CA LYS A 45 -1.40 7.44 -10.73
C LYS A 45 -1.40 6.05 -11.36
N ASP A 46 -0.25 5.38 -11.37
CA ASP A 46 -0.11 4.00 -11.84
C ASP A 46 -0.95 2.99 -11.03
N LEU A 47 -1.29 3.32 -9.77
CA LEU A 47 -2.20 2.51 -8.97
C LEU A 47 -3.66 2.60 -9.43
N MET A 48 -4.05 3.67 -10.13
CA MET A 48 -5.42 3.87 -10.63
C MET A 48 -5.77 2.91 -11.77
N ASP A 49 -4.76 2.37 -12.46
CA ASP A 49 -4.92 1.42 -13.55
C ASP A 49 -5.04 -0.03 -13.06
N ILE A 50 -4.92 -0.26 -11.75
CA ILE A 50 -5.10 -1.57 -11.14
C ILE A 50 -6.59 -1.94 -11.15
N LYS A 51 -6.99 -2.82 -12.06
CA LYS A 51 -8.38 -3.27 -12.21
C LYS A 51 -8.97 -3.87 -10.92
N GLU A 52 -8.16 -4.64 -10.19
CA GLU A 52 -8.58 -5.38 -8.98
C GLU A 52 -8.10 -4.71 -7.68
N ILE A 53 -8.03 -3.36 -7.67
CA ILE A 53 -7.51 -2.59 -6.53
C ILE A 53 -8.31 -2.83 -5.24
N SER A 54 -9.58 -3.19 -5.35
CA SER A 54 -10.48 -3.47 -4.22
C SER A 54 -10.02 -4.65 -3.36
N LYS A 55 -9.24 -5.59 -3.92
CA LYS A 55 -8.67 -6.73 -3.16
C LYS A 55 -7.71 -6.29 -2.06
N PHE A 56 -7.17 -5.08 -2.17
CA PHE A 56 -6.29 -4.50 -1.15
C PHE A 56 -7.06 -3.80 -0.01
N ASN A 57 -8.38 -3.59 -0.13
CA ASN A 57 -9.15 -2.82 0.85
C ASN A 57 -9.12 -3.44 2.23
N SER A 58 -9.50 -4.72 2.36
CA SER A 58 -9.53 -5.42 3.66
C SER A 58 -8.17 -5.43 4.36
N PRO A 59 -7.06 -5.88 3.73
CA PRO A 59 -5.77 -5.87 4.41
C PRO A 59 -5.27 -4.44 4.69
N PHE A 60 -5.52 -3.47 3.79
CA PHE A 60 -5.18 -2.07 4.05
C PHE A 60 -5.93 -1.50 5.26
N SER A 61 -7.25 -1.72 5.35
CA SER A 61 -8.07 -1.25 6.47
C SER A 61 -7.61 -1.83 7.80
N ILE A 62 -7.25 -3.11 7.84
CA ILE A 62 -6.72 -3.75 9.05
C ILE A 62 -5.37 -3.16 9.42
N LEU A 63 -4.46 -3.00 8.46
CA LEU A 63 -3.15 -2.40 8.71
C LEU A 63 -3.28 -0.96 9.23
N PHE A 64 -4.16 -0.16 8.63
CA PHE A 64 -4.47 1.18 9.09
C PHE A 64 -4.99 1.18 10.54
N TYR A 65 -5.93 0.30 10.87
CA TYR A 65 -6.43 0.19 12.25
C TYR A 65 -5.32 -0.18 13.24
N LEU A 66 -4.48 -1.16 12.90
CA LEU A 66 -3.38 -1.59 13.76
C LEU A 66 -2.36 -0.46 14.01
N TYR A 67 -2.07 0.37 13.01
CA TYR A 67 -1.21 1.54 13.19
C TYR A 67 -1.80 2.55 14.17
N ASN A 68 -3.12 2.76 14.15
CA ASN A 68 -3.79 3.64 15.11
C ASN A 68 -3.78 3.02 16.52
N ALA A 69 -4.10 1.73 16.64
CA ALA A 69 -4.16 1.03 17.93
C ALA A 69 -2.80 0.94 18.65
N PHE A 70 -1.67 1.09 17.95
CA PHE A 70 -0.35 1.10 18.58
C PHE A 70 -0.11 2.30 19.51
N HIS A 71 -0.73 3.43 19.18
CA HIS A 71 -0.58 4.69 19.90
C HIS A 71 -1.42 4.77 21.17
N ASP A 72 -2.27 3.77 21.42
CA ASP A 72 -3.04 3.68 22.65
C ASP A 72 -2.14 3.44 23.86
N GLU A 73 -2.43 4.12 24.98
CA GLU A 73 -1.72 3.98 26.26
C GLU A 73 -1.76 2.53 26.77
N HIS A 74 -2.87 1.84 26.51
CA HIS A 74 -3.09 0.44 26.87
C HIS A 74 -3.37 -0.41 25.62
N VAL A 75 -2.32 -0.97 25.04
CA VAL A 75 -2.42 -1.80 23.85
C VAL A 75 -3.14 -3.12 24.16
N ASN A 76 -4.30 -3.35 23.53
CA ASN A 76 -5.03 -4.61 23.63
C ASN A 76 -4.41 -5.69 22.72
N CYS A 77 -3.45 -6.44 23.25
CA CYS A 77 -2.76 -7.46 22.45
C CYS A 77 -3.67 -8.56 21.93
N GLN A 78 -4.67 -9.01 22.67
CA GLN A 78 -5.58 -10.06 22.19
C GLN A 78 -6.30 -9.63 20.92
N GLN A 79 -6.81 -8.39 20.89
CA GLN A 79 -7.49 -7.84 19.73
C GLN A 79 -6.52 -7.60 18.57
N ASN A 80 -5.35 -7.01 18.83
CA ASN A 80 -4.36 -6.72 17.79
C ASN A 80 -3.78 -7.99 17.16
N LEU A 81 -3.56 -9.04 17.95
CA LEU A 81 -3.13 -10.35 17.44
C LEU A 81 -4.21 -11.02 16.59
N LYS A 82 -5.49 -10.85 16.94
CA LYS A 82 -6.60 -11.31 16.09
C LYS A 82 -6.60 -10.58 14.75
N LEU A 83 -6.49 -9.25 14.77
CA LEU A 83 -6.41 -8.44 13.56
C LEU A 83 -5.17 -8.77 12.70
N ALA A 84 -4.03 -9.06 13.33
CA ALA A 84 -2.83 -9.51 12.62
C ALA A 84 -3.05 -10.84 11.88
N LYS A 85 -3.79 -11.78 12.49
CA LYS A 85 -4.20 -13.03 11.83
C LYS A 85 -5.16 -12.76 10.68
N ASP A 86 -6.16 -11.89 10.88
CA ASP A 86 -7.10 -11.49 9.84
C ASP A 86 -6.36 -10.82 8.66
N PHE A 87 -5.40 -9.94 8.93
CA PHE A 87 -4.53 -9.35 7.90
C PHE A 87 -3.82 -10.43 7.09
N ALA A 88 -3.15 -11.38 7.76
CA ALA A 88 -2.41 -12.43 7.08
C ALA A 88 -3.33 -13.31 6.22
N GLN A 89 -4.57 -13.55 6.65
CA GLN A 89 -5.58 -14.27 5.88
C GLN A 89 -6.02 -13.47 4.65
N TYR A 90 -6.44 -12.21 4.82
CA TYR A 90 -6.88 -11.37 3.70
C TYR A 90 -5.75 -11.04 2.72
N PHE A 91 -4.49 -11.02 3.18
CA PHE A 91 -3.32 -10.82 2.33
C PHE A 91 -3.09 -11.97 1.33
N GLN A 92 -3.61 -13.18 1.60
CA GLN A 92 -3.47 -14.31 0.69
C GLN A 92 -4.17 -14.08 -0.65
N GLU A 93 -5.31 -13.40 -0.64
CA GLU A 93 -6.08 -13.12 -1.86
C GLU A 93 -5.26 -12.32 -2.87
N PRO A 94 -4.75 -11.12 -2.55
CA PRO A 94 -3.94 -10.38 -3.50
C PRO A 94 -2.58 -11.05 -3.76
N ASN A 95 -2.02 -11.81 -2.82
CA ASN A 95 -0.76 -12.52 -3.04
C ASN A 95 -0.86 -13.61 -4.12
N ASN A 96 -1.99 -14.33 -4.15
CA ASN A 96 -2.23 -15.44 -5.09
C ASN A 96 -2.89 -14.97 -6.40
N ASP A 97 -3.14 -13.66 -6.56
CA ASP A 97 -3.84 -13.11 -7.70
C ASP A 97 -3.05 -13.29 -9.01
N SER A 98 -3.77 -13.48 -10.12
CA SER A 98 -3.13 -13.59 -11.44
C SER A 98 -2.41 -12.34 -11.90
N ASN A 99 -2.80 -11.17 -11.37
CA ASN A 99 -2.18 -9.88 -11.63
C ASN A 99 -0.94 -9.63 -10.77
N ASN A 100 -0.58 -10.52 -9.83
CA ASN A 100 0.68 -10.46 -9.10
C ASN A 100 1.84 -10.89 -10.02
N ILE A 101 2.14 -10.05 -10.99
CA ILE A 101 3.23 -10.21 -11.95
C ILE A 101 4.37 -9.29 -11.52
N GLU A 102 5.59 -9.79 -11.56
CA GLU A 102 6.80 -9.08 -11.16
C GLU A 102 6.84 -7.66 -11.79
N ASN A 103 7.28 -6.66 -11.04
CA ASN A 103 7.41 -5.26 -11.48
C ASN A 103 6.10 -4.53 -11.89
N SER A 104 4.96 -5.21 -11.92
CA SER A 104 3.64 -4.58 -12.15
C SER A 104 3.25 -3.64 -11.00
N SER A 105 2.39 -2.66 -11.26
CA SER A 105 1.86 -1.78 -10.21
C SER A 105 1.09 -2.56 -9.14
N TYR A 106 0.41 -3.66 -9.51
CA TYR A 106 -0.23 -4.57 -8.58
C TYR A 106 0.79 -5.20 -7.61
N ASN A 107 1.87 -5.76 -8.15
CA ASN A 107 2.92 -6.37 -7.36
C ASN A 107 3.65 -5.34 -6.46
N LYS A 108 3.92 -4.14 -6.97
CA LYS A 108 4.52 -3.04 -6.20
C LYS A 108 3.64 -2.62 -5.01
N LEU A 109 2.32 -2.54 -5.22
CA LEU A 109 1.37 -2.25 -4.14
C LEU A 109 1.33 -3.37 -3.09
N LEU A 110 1.33 -4.63 -3.54
CA LEU A 110 1.40 -5.80 -2.65
C LEU A 110 2.68 -5.80 -1.79
N TYR A 111 3.84 -5.53 -2.39
CA TYR A 111 5.10 -5.41 -1.66
C TYR A 111 5.09 -4.26 -0.66
N THR A 112 4.52 -3.11 -1.04
CA THR A 112 4.40 -1.96 -0.12
C THR A 112 3.56 -2.35 1.10
N LEU A 113 2.40 -2.98 0.88
CA LEU A 113 1.54 -3.43 1.96
C LEU A 113 2.20 -4.46 2.87
N SER A 114 2.96 -5.41 2.30
CA SER A 114 3.74 -6.39 3.06
C SER A 114 4.86 -5.75 3.88
N ASN A 115 5.57 -4.78 3.30
CA ASN A 115 6.66 -4.09 3.98
C ASN A 115 6.14 -3.28 5.16
N ASP A 116 5.04 -2.55 4.96
CA ASP A 116 4.39 -1.77 6.02
C ASP A 116 3.88 -2.68 7.15
N TYR A 117 3.29 -3.83 6.83
CA TYR A 117 2.92 -4.81 7.86
C TYR A 117 4.12 -5.37 8.61
N ASN A 118 5.22 -5.69 7.93
CA ASN A 118 6.44 -6.17 8.60
C ASN A 118 7.05 -5.09 9.52
N ASN A 119 6.99 -3.82 9.11
CA ASN A 119 7.39 -2.69 9.95
C ASN A 119 6.48 -2.58 11.19
N LEU A 120 5.16 -2.65 11.00
CA LEU A 120 4.19 -2.69 12.11
C LEU A 120 4.47 -3.85 13.06
N LYS A 121 4.67 -5.07 12.55
CA LYS A 121 5.03 -6.24 13.35
C LYS A 121 6.27 -5.99 14.21
N ASN A 122 7.30 -5.35 13.66
CA ASN A 122 8.51 -4.99 14.41
C ASN A 122 8.21 -3.98 15.53
N ILE A 123 7.35 -3.00 15.28
CA ILE A 123 6.90 -2.02 16.27
C ILE A 123 6.17 -2.72 17.43
N PHE A 124 5.31 -3.70 17.13
CA PHE A 124 4.56 -4.44 18.15
C PHE A 124 5.37 -5.52 18.87
N LYS A 125 6.53 -5.94 18.35
CA LYS A 125 7.33 -7.07 18.88
C LYS A 125 7.53 -7.04 20.39
N ASN A 126 7.73 -5.85 20.97
CA ASN A 126 7.97 -5.68 22.41
C ASN A 126 6.69 -5.51 23.24
N LYS A 127 5.56 -5.11 22.62
CA LYS A 127 4.29 -4.89 23.32
C LYS A 127 3.39 -6.13 23.26
N CYS A 128 3.30 -6.75 22.09
CA CYS A 128 2.48 -7.92 21.82
C CYS A 128 3.35 -8.95 21.08
N PRO A 129 3.97 -9.90 21.82
CA PRO A 129 4.65 -11.01 21.17
C PRO A 129 3.65 -11.82 20.33
N ASP A 130 4.14 -12.58 19.36
CA ASP A 130 3.35 -13.52 18.54
C ASP A 130 2.50 -12.92 17.39
N PHE A 131 2.89 -11.74 16.88
CA PHE A 131 2.32 -11.23 15.63
C PHE A 131 2.54 -12.20 14.46
N GLN A 132 1.45 -12.53 13.77
CA GLN A 132 1.43 -13.48 12.66
C GLN A 132 2.40 -13.05 11.54
N SER A 133 3.21 -13.99 11.04
CA SER A 133 4.03 -13.76 9.84
C SER A 133 3.20 -13.91 8.57
N LEU A 134 3.58 -13.18 7.53
CA LEU A 134 2.99 -13.31 6.20
C LEU A 134 3.56 -14.51 5.46
N SER A 135 2.75 -15.06 4.56
CA SER A 135 3.24 -15.95 3.52
C SER A 135 4.21 -15.21 2.61
N LYS A 136 5.18 -15.94 2.05
CA LYS A 136 6.13 -15.39 1.08
C LYS A 136 5.37 -14.89 -0.17
N ILE A 137 5.79 -13.74 -0.68
CA ILE A 137 5.30 -13.22 -1.95
C ILE A 137 6.06 -13.90 -3.09
N GLU A 138 5.33 -14.55 -4.00
CA GLU A 138 5.89 -15.24 -5.16
C GLU A 138 5.22 -14.71 -6.43
N PRO A 139 5.73 -13.60 -7.00
CA PRO A 139 5.13 -13.03 -8.20
C PRO A 139 5.40 -13.92 -9.42
N LYS A 140 4.47 -13.87 -10.38
CA LYS A 140 4.66 -14.49 -11.69
C LYS A 140 5.69 -13.70 -12.49
N LYS A 141 6.53 -14.38 -13.25
CA LYS A 141 7.49 -13.71 -14.15
C LYS A 141 6.76 -12.96 -15.25
N ASN A 142 7.29 -11.80 -15.63
CA ASN A 142 6.82 -11.08 -16.80
C ASN A 142 7.17 -11.85 -18.08
N PRO A 143 6.19 -12.17 -18.96
CA PRO A 143 6.47 -12.81 -20.25
C PRO A 143 7.36 -11.98 -21.18
N ILE A 144 7.50 -10.67 -20.93
CA ILE A 144 8.16 -9.71 -21.82
C ILE A 144 9.68 -9.66 -21.58
N GLU A 145 10.18 -10.06 -20.39
CA GLU A 145 11.62 -10.02 -20.08
C GLU A 145 12.43 -11.22 -20.61
N ASP A 146 11.78 -12.29 -21.08
CA ASP A 146 12.48 -13.45 -21.65
C ASP A 146 13.11 -13.16 -23.02
N SER A 147 12.85 -11.98 -23.62
CA SER A 147 13.46 -11.58 -24.90
C SER A 147 14.77 -10.79 -24.77
N GLU A 148 15.20 -10.37 -23.57
CA GLU A 148 16.35 -9.46 -23.42
C GLU A 148 17.45 -9.86 -22.43
N LYS A 149 17.37 -11.01 -21.73
CA LYS A 149 18.45 -11.45 -20.82
C LYS A 149 19.20 -12.68 -21.33
N SER A 150 19.89 -12.52 -22.46
CA SER A 150 21.15 -13.22 -22.76
C SER A 150 22.32 -12.26 -22.55
N SER A 151 22.54 -11.80 -21.31
CA SER A 151 23.81 -11.23 -20.84
C SER A 151 23.66 -10.81 -19.36
N GLY A 152 24.41 -11.46 -18.46
CA GLY A 152 24.79 -10.85 -17.18
C GLY A 152 24.11 -11.37 -15.89
N GLN A 153 24.54 -12.56 -15.45
CA GLN A 153 24.74 -13.01 -14.05
C GLN A 153 23.63 -12.95 -12.98
N ILE A 154 23.33 -14.16 -12.46
CA ILE A 154 22.73 -14.52 -11.17
C ILE A 154 23.63 -14.08 -10.02
N LEU A 155 23.09 -13.50 -8.93
CA LEU A 155 23.23 -14.05 -7.56
C LEU A 155 22.34 -13.35 -6.52
N VAL A 156 21.72 -14.20 -5.71
CA VAL A 156 21.19 -13.96 -4.37
C VAL A 156 22.28 -13.41 -3.45
N GLU A 157 22.03 -12.37 -2.66
CA GLU A 157 22.69 -12.24 -1.35
C GLU A 157 21.89 -11.37 -0.38
N ALA A 158 21.46 -12.00 0.73
CA ALA A 158 21.26 -11.30 1.98
C ALA A 158 22.64 -10.93 2.53
N SER A 159 22.91 -9.65 2.77
CA SER A 159 24.05 -9.26 3.59
C SER A 159 23.68 -8.10 4.50
N GLU A 160 23.92 -8.32 5.78
CA GLU A 160 24.01 -7.31 6.82
C GLU A 160 25.09 -6.27 6.46
N GLY A 161 24.81 -5.02 6.86
CA GLY A 161 25.78 -4.07 7.39
C GLY A 161 26.78 -3.43 6.43
N THR A 162 26.57 -2.14 6.11
CA THR A 162 27.53 -1.08 6.49
C THR A 162 26.82 0.27 6.50
N SER A 163 27.03 0.98 7.62
CA SER A 163 26.43 2.24 8.04
C SER A 163 27.04 3.46 7.35
N SER A 164 26.20 4.45 7.03
CA SER A 164 26.41 5.91 7.17
C SER A 164 25.18 6.61 6.53
N SER A 165 24.50 7.61 7.09
CA SER A 165 24.80 8.61 8.11
C SER A 165 23.51 8.94 8.89
N SER A 166 23.64 9.06 10.20
CA SER A 166 22.59 9.42 11.15
C SER A 166 22.53 10.93 11.34
N THR A 167 21.44 11.57 10.92
CA THR A 167 20.96 12.83 11.51
C THR A 167 19.42 12.88 11.47
N LEU A 168 18.83 13.05 12.66
CA LEU A 168 17.41 13.29 12.97
C LEU A 168 16.45 12.09 12.90
N ASN A 169 16.55 11.22 13.92
CA ASN A 169 15.43 10.45 14.45
C ASN A 169 14.39 11.38 15.10
N THR A 170 13.63 12.10 14.28
CA THR A 170 12.35 12.68 14.73
C THR A 170 11.25 11.73 14.30
N VAL A 171 10.55 11.20 15.30
CA VAL A 171 9.34 10.39 15.18
C VAL A 171 8.42 11.03 14.14
N ILE A 172 8.32 10.39 12.96
CA ILE A 172 7.25 10.37 11.94
C ILE A 172 7.90 10.10 10.56
N PRO A 173 7.96 8.83 10.11
CA PRO A 173 7.97 8.59 8.67
C PRO A 173 6.94 7.52 8.23
N VAL A 174 6.01 7.12 9.10
CA VAL A 174 4.93 6.22 8.68
C VAL A 174 3.78 7.02 8.05
N LEU A 175 3.46 8.22 8.56
CA LEU A 175 2.33 9.02 8.07
C LEU A 175 2.50 9.62 6.65
N SER A 176 3.72 9.72 6.12
CA SER A 176 4.00 10.38 4.83
C SER A 176 3.68 9.51 3.60
N THR A 177 3.45 8.20 3.78
CA THR A 177 2.96 7.32 2.70
C THR A 177 1.43 7.24 2.64
N PHE A 178 0.71 7.77 3.64
CA PHE A 178 -0.75 7.73 3.72
C PHE A 178 -1.45 8.88 2.97
N ALA A 179 -1.09 9.09 1.71
CA ALA A 179 -2.01 9.72 0.76
C ALA A 179 -3.03 8.72 0.17
N ILE A 180 -2.95 7.44 0.57
CA ILE A 180 -3.83 6.35 0.13
C ILE A 180 -5.21 6.32 0.85
N PRO A 181 -5.39 6.73 2.13
CA PRO A 181 -6.72 6.76 2.75
C PRO A 181 -7.70 7.69 2.04
N VAL A 182 -7.21 8.75 1.38
CA VAL A 182 -8.06 9.69 0.62
C VAL A 182 -8.68 9.01 -0.60
N PHE A 183 -8.01 8.05 -1.25
CA PHE A 183 -8.59 7.35 -2.40
C PHE A 183 -9.58 6.26 -2.00
N LEU A 184 -9.24 5.45 -0.99
CA LEU A 184 -10.06 4.30 -0.62
C LEU A 184 -11.28 4.70 0.23
N GLY A 185 -11.15 5.73 1.07
CA GLY A 185 -12.27 6.24 1.88
C GLY A 185 -13.34 6.95 1.05
N VAL A 186 -12.95 7.64 -0.03
CA VAL A 186 -13.91 8.32 -0.92
C VAL A 186 -14.70 7.31 -1.76
N ALA A 187 -14.05 6.24 -2.26
CA ALA A 187 -14.74 5.19 -3.02
C ALA A 187 -15.80 4.43 -2.19
N TYR A 188 -15.51 4.13 -0.91
CA TYR A 188 -16.46 3.44 -0.03
C TYR A 188 -17.72 4.27 0.27
N LYS A 189 -17.57 5.60 0.40
CA LYS A 189 -18.71 6.50 0.66
C LYS A 189 -19.62 6.69 -0.56
N VAL A 190 -19.10 6.57 -1.77
CA VAL A 190 -19.87 6.75 -3.02
C VAL A 190 -20.67 5.51 -3.39
N ASN A 191 -20.19 4.30 -3.06
CA ASN A 191 -20.83 3.03 -3.45
C ASN A 191 -21.93 2.53 -2.48
N ASN A 192 -22.15 3.20 -1.34
CA ASN A 192 -23.20 2.86 -0.36
C ASN A 192 -24.39 3.83 -0.39
N LYS A 193 -24.78 4.31 -1.58
CA LYS A 193 -25.99 5.10 -1.80
C LYS A 193 -26.92 4.42 -2.80
#